data_AF-A0A818DTY1-F1
#
_entry.id   AF-A0A818DTY1-F1
#
_cell.length_a   1.000
_cell.length_b   1.000
_cell.length_c   1.000
_cell.angle_alpha   90.00
_cell.angle_beta   90.00
_cell.angle_gamma   90.00
#
_symmetry.space_group_name_H-M   'P 1'
#
loop_
_entity.id
_entity.type
_entity.pdbx_description
1 polymer ?
#
loop_
_entity_poly.entity_id
_entity_poly.type
_entity_poly.pdbx_seq_one_letter_code
_entity_poly.pdbx_strand_id
1 'polypeptide(L)'
;MNTNFTWSTSERGEKAILYKNYLYGLRRENKNGSFVYICTFKSCSRTITLKDNTIIKSNGSDHNHGPKLPENVQAVLCGLKRR
;
A
#
# COMPACT_ATOMS: atom_id res chain seq x y z
N MET A 1 12.15 -14.14 10.40
CA MET A 1 12.17 -13.04 9.40
C MET A 1 10.74 -12.53 9.31
N ASN A 2 10.39 -11.51 10.11
CA ASN A 2 8.98 -11.18 10.37
C ASN A 2 8.58 -9.97 9.51
N THR A 3 8.49 -10.18 8.21
CA THR A 3 7.85 -9.23 7.29
C THR A 3 6.36 -9.17 7.63
N ASN A 4 5.95 -8.11 8.33
CA ASN A 4 4.57 -7.87 8.78
C ASN A 4 3.65 -7.35 7.64
N PHE A 5 3.98 -7.63 6.38
CA PHE A 5 3.21 -7.19 5.22
C PHE A 5 3.18 -8.27 4.13
N THR A 6 2.12 -8.26 3.33
CA THR A 6 1.93 -9.18 2.20
C THR A 6 2.07 -8.43 0.88
N TRP A 7 2.75 -9.03 -0.09
CA TRP A 7 2.83 -8.48 -1.44
C TRP A 7 1.54 -8.74 -2.20
N SER A 8 1.06 -7.74 -2.92
CA SER A 8 -0.10 -7.84 -3.80
C SER A 8 0.25 -7.17 -5.12
N THR A 9 0.27 -7.92 -6.21
CA THR A 9 0.48 -7.37 -7.55
C THR A 9 -0.83 -7.35 -8.31
N SER A 10 -1.08 -6.25 -9.00
CA SER A 10 -2.18 -6.13 -9.94
C SER A 10 -1.94 -6.91 -11.22
N GLU A 11 -3.02 -7.35 -11.88
CA GLU A 11 -2.98 -7.81 -13.28
C GLU A 11 -2.38 -6.76 -14.23
N ARG A 12 -2.37 -5.49 -13.81
CA ARG A 12 -1.74 -4.37 -14.55
C ARG A 12 -0.26 -4.17 -14.22
N GLY A 13 0.35 -5.04 -13.41
CA GLY A 13 1.74 -4.92 -12.95
C GLY A 13 1.97 -3.90 -11.84
N GLU A 14 0.91 -3.29 -11.31
CA GLU A 14 1.00 -2.34 -10.20
C GLU A 14 1.40 -3.07 -8.91
N LYS A 15 2.51 -2.68 -8.30
CA LYS A 15 2.98 -3.24 -7.03
C LYS A 15 2.23 -2.58 -5.88
N ALA A 16 1.53 -3.39 -5.09
CA ALA A 16 0.89 -2.98 -3.85
C ALA A 16 1.37 -3.86 -2.69
N ILE A 17 1.24 -3.35 -1.47
CA ILE A 17 1.51 -4.10 -0.24
C ILE A 17 0.34 -3.97 0.72
N LEU A 18 0.03 -5.07 1.38
CA LEU A 18 -0.96 -5.15 2.43
C LEU A 18 -0.22 -5.07 3.78
N TYR A 19 -0.48 -4.02 4.53
CA TYR A 19 0.12 -3.82 5.84
C TYR A 19 -0.96 -3.44 6.84
N LYS A 20 -1.02 -4.15 7.98
CA LYS A 20 -2.02 -3.94 9.04
C LYS A 20 -3.46 -3.87 8.51
N ASN A 21 -3.87 -4.77 7.63
CA ASN A 21 -5.23 -4.79 7.05
C ASN A 21 -5.54 -3.64 6.06
N TYR A 22 -4.53 -2.86 5.65
CA TYR A 22 -4.67 -1.76 4.71
C TYR A 22 -3.81 -1.98 3.47
N LEU A 23 -4.37 -1.62 2.30
CA LEU A 23 -3.67 -1.73 1.03
C LEU A 23 -2.99 -0.41 0.66
N TYR A 24 -1.70 -0.52 0.33
CA TYR A 24 -0.88 0.59 -0.09
C TYR A 24 -0.36 0.33 -1.51
N GLY A 25 -0.67 1.23 -2.44
CA GLY A 25 -0.16 1.17 -3.81
C GLY A 25 1.18 1.90 -3.92
N LEU A 26 2.09 1.40 -4.75
CA LEU A 26 3.35 2.06 -5.02
C LEU A 26 3.10 3.42 -5.67
N ARG A 27 3.53 4.50 -5.01
CA ARG A 27 3.40 5.86 -5.53
C ARG A 27 4.65 6.32 -6.23
N ARG A 28 5.81 6.05 -5.63
CA ARG A 28 7.10 6.52 -6.14
C ARG A 28 8.23 5.65 -5.64
N GLU A 29 9.22 5.46 -6.50
CA GLU A 29 10.48 4.82 -6.17
C GLU A 29 11.55 5.91 -6.04
N ASN A 30 12.27 5.93 -4.92
CA ASN A 30 13.41 6.82 -4.74
C ASN A 30 14.68 6.13 -5.24
N LYS A 31 15.59 6.90 -5.85
CA LYS A 31 16.93 6.45 -6.27
C LYS A 31 17.75 5.77 -5.17
N ASN A 32 17.42 6.03 -3.91
CA ASN A 32 18.05 5.40 -2.73
C ASN A 32 17.56 3.97 -2.45
N GLY A 33 16.84 3.32 -3.39
CA GLY A 33 16.22 2.00 -3.20
C GLY A 33 15.05 2.00 -2.20
N SER A 34 14.45 3.18 -1.94
CA SER A 34 13.32 3.32 -1.02
C SER A 34 12.03 3.54 -1.79
N PHE A 35 11.04 2.70 -1.58
CA PHE A 35 9.74 2.73 -2.22
C PHE A 35 8.73 3.41 -1.30
N VAL A 36 8.04 4.41 -1.80
CA VAL A 36 6.95 5.06 -1.06
C VAL A 36 5.64 4.52 -1.59
N TYR A 37 4.90 3.86 -0.72
CA TYR A 37 3.54 3.42 -0.97
C TYR A 37 2.56 4.36 -0.27
N ILE A 38 1.41 4.58 -0.90
CA ILE A 38 0.32 5.38 -0.36
C ILE A 38 -0.92 4.53 -0.25
N CYS A 39 -1.75 4.79 0.76
CA CYS A 39 -3.05 4.17 0.84
C CYS A 39 -3.85 4.43 -0.45
N THR A 40 -4.49 3.40 -0.99
CA THR A 40 -5.30 3.53 -2.21
C THR A 40 -6.66 4.22 -1.97
N PHE A 41 -6.94 4.67 -0.75
CA PHE A 41 -8.18 5.35 -0.42
C PHE A 41 -8.04 6.86 -0.59
N LYS A 42 -8.98 7.48 -1.32
CA LYS A 42 -8.92 8.89 -1.72
C LYS A 42 -8.96 9.87 -0.54
N SER A 43 -9.63 9.50 0.56
CA SER A 43 -9.63 10.27 1.81
C SER A 43 -8.55 9.83 2.81
N CYS A 44 -7.65 8.92 2.44
CA CYS A 44 -6.56 8.49 3.30
C CYS A 44 -5.21 8.89 2.72
N SER A 45 -4.59 9.88 3.35
CA SER A 45 -3.26 10.36 2.97
C SER A 45 -2.13 9.59 3.68
N ARG A 46 -2.39 8.36 4.14
CA ARG A 46 -1.39 7.57 4.86
C ARG A 46 -0.36 7.01 3.89
N THR A 47 0.91 7.19 4.23
CA THR A 47 2.03 6.79 3.39
C THR A 47 2.99 5.91 4.16
N ILE A 48 3.57 4.92 3.50
CA ILE A 48 4.58 4.05 4.07
C ILE A 48 5.80 4.07 3.17
N THR A 49 6.97 4.09 3.79
CA THR A 49 8.25 4.00 3.08
C THR A 49 8.84 2.64 3.39
N LEU A 50 8.99 1.85 2.34
CA LEU A 50 9.68 0.59 2.34
C LEU A 50 11.11 0.81 1.85
N LYS A 51 12.09 0.23 2.51
CA LYS A 51 13.47 0.18 2.05
C LYS A 51 13.97 -1.23 2.29
N ASP A 52 14.54 -1.86 1.27
CA ASP A 52 15.10 -3.22 1.38
C ASP A 52 14.13 -4.21 2.06
N ASN A 53 12.91 -4.30 1.53
CA ASN A 53 11.86 -5.17 2.08
C ASN A 53 11.45 -4.88 3.54
N THR A 54 11.84 -3.72 4.10
CA THR A 54 11.58 -3.32 5.48
C THR A 54 10.81 -1.99 5.52
N ILE A 55 9.76 -1.93 6.33
CA ILE A 55 8.98 -0.69 6.51
C ILE A 55 9.76 0.21 7.47
N ILE A 56 10.44 1.21 6.91
CA ILE A 56 11.26 2.14 7.70
C ILE A 56 10.44 3.28 8.29
N LYS A 57 9.35 3.67 7.62
CA LYS A 57 8.49 4.77 8.05
C LYS A 57 7.04 4.48 7.69
N SER A 58 6.15 4.70 8.64
CA SER A 58 4.72 4.78 8.42
C SER A 58 4.26 6.17 8.84
N ASN A 59 3.97 7.02 7.86
CA ASN A 59 3.65 8.42 8.05
C ASN A 59 2.14 8.65 7.83
N GLY A 60 1.53 9.33 8.79
CA GLY A 60 0.13 9.75 8.74
C GLY A 60 -0.67 9.37 9.98
N SER A 61 -1.67 10.20 10.27
CA SER A 61 -2.70 10.00 11.29
C SER A 61 -3.48 8.71 11.07
N ASP A 62 -4.32 8.35 12.05
CA ASP A 62 -5.19 7.19 12.00
C ASP A 62 -5.99 7.11 10.69
N HIS A 63 -6.29 5.89 10.22
CA HIS A 63 -7.03 5.74 8.96
C HIS A 63 -8.43 6.29 9.16
N ASN A 64 -8.82 7.29 8.38
CA ASN A 64 -10.18 7.81 8.39
C ASN A 64 -11.21 6.86 7.73
N HIS A 65 -10.87 5.58 7.60
CA HIS A 65 -11.73 4.59 6.97
C HIS A 65 -11.49 3.19 7.54
N GLY A 66 -12.53 2.37 7.43
CA GLY A 66 -12.45 0.95 7.78
C GLY A 66 -11.42 0.20 6.93
N PRO A 67 -10.87 -0.90 7.45
CA PRO A 67 -9.90 -1.73 6.74
C PRO A 67 -10.43 -2.21 5.38
N LYS A 68 -9.57 -2.22 4.37
CA LYS A 68 -9.91 -2.63 3.00
C LYS A 68 -9.71 -4.13 2.75
N LEU A 69 -9.93 -4.97 3.76
CA LEU A 69 -9.96 -6.40 3.54
C LEU A 69 -11.35 -6.81 3.04
N PRO A 70 -11.47 -7.35 1.82
CA PRO A 70 -12.18 -8.60 1.64
C PRO A 70 -11.27 -9.73 2.15
N GLU A 71 -11.84 -10.80 2.71
CA GLU A 71 -11.14 -12.03 3.11
C GLU A 71 -10.43 -12.77 1.94
N ASN A 72 -10.45 -12.17 0.75
CA ASN A 72 -10.08 -12.74 -0.53
C ASN A 72 -9.33 -11.68 -1.37
N VAL A 73 -8.01 -11.78 -1.33
CA VAL A 73 -6.93 -10.83 -1.72
C VAL A 73 -6.93 -10.33 -3.18
N GLN A 74 -7.95 -10.60 -4.00
CA GLN A 74 -7.93 -10.29 -5.44
C GLN A 74 -8.68 -9.03 -5.89
N ALA A 75 -9.51 -8.40 -5.05
CA ALA A 75 -10.45 -7.36 -5.52
C ALA A 75 -10.00 -5.89 -5.33
N VAL A 76 -8.77 -5.58 -4.90
CA VAL A 76 -8.39 -4.22 -4.46
C VAL A 76 -7.81 -3.32 -5.57
N LEU A 77 -8.12 -3.62 -6.83
CA LEU A 77 -7.68 -2.83 -8.00
C LEU A 77 -8.81 -2.18 -8.78
N CYS A 78 -10.06 -2.31 -8.31
CA CYS A 78 -11.23 -1.77 -9.02
C CYS A 78 -11.62 -0.36 -8.53
N GLY A 79 -10.65 0.56 -8.40
CA GLY A 79 -10.92 1.89 -7.83
C GLY A 79 -10.13 3.08 -8.37
N LEU A 80 -9.07 2.86 -9.16
CA LEU A 80 -8.39 3.95 -9.86
C LEU A 80 -9.15 4.30 -11.15
N LYS A 81 -10.45 4.59 -11.04
CA LYS A 81 -11.23 5.13 -12.16
C LYS A 81 -10.88 6.62 -12.29
N ARG A 82 -9.95 6.86 -13.20
CA ARG A 82 -10.01 7.82 -14.32
C ARG A 82 -10.66 9.16 -13.98
N ARG A 83 -9.88 10.24 -14.03
CA ARG A 83 -10.37 11.52 -14.50
C ARG A 83 -9.47 11.98 -15.63
#